data_AF-A0A959BR28-F1
#
_entry.id   AF-A0A959BR28-F1
#
_cell.length_a   1.000
_cell.length_b   1.000
_cell.length_c   1.000
_cell.angle_alpha   90.00
_cell.angle_beta   90.00
_cell.angle_gamma   90.00
#
_symmetry.space_group_name_H-M   'P 1'
#
loop_
_entity.id
_entity.type
_entity.pdbx_description
1 polymer ?
#
loop_
_entity_poly.entity_id
_entity_poly.type
_entity_poly.pdbx_seq_one_letter_code
_entity_poly.pdbx_strand_id
1 'polypeptide(L)'
;MLEKYLNMSDGVTITGELKKWHTLTLTFDGPECSETDEYNPFFNYRLNVIFTHRQTRISYKVPGYFAADGNAGMTSASSGNKWRVHFTPDHTGVWDYSVDFKKGKWAAVRVRTEGVPSGEYMDGETGEILIDASDKSGGDFRAQGRLQYVGERYLRFAESGKYFYKCGPDAPENFLAYTGFDGDFASDGHKDDLVKTWGPHLRDWKEGDPQWPGNRGKEIIGALNYLASEGMNAVSFLTNNIAGDDQNVFPYIDYDTYGRFDCSKLDQWEMVFNHAQTLGLFLHFKTLEAENQGLLDNGGIGGYTRLYYRELIARFGHHLALNWNLGEEIGDWSNFNNQKTLPLNTTERQSLAQYIYDTDPYHHHMVIHNGEWFTSLYGDRSKLTGASLQTNKRDFSRVNSQVKRVIDEAKLVGKVWAVACDEPGDASHALITDGEDPEHFDARTNGLWGAMLAGGWGTEWYFGYQHPHSDLTCQDYRSRDLFWDMGKICINFFTENEFPVTEMASKNELISSEGDFCFAKAGDTYIILLKKGGASQLDLENHEGDYTIKWLDPRNGGDLQNGSVKTFKGSGSMPLGLAPNNPEKDWVVLVRRNR
;
A
#
# COMPACT_ATOMS: atom_id res chain seq x y z
N MET A 1 23.55 -8.05 -13.96
CA MET A 1 24.17 -9.40 -13.96
C MET A 1 23.49 -10.22 -12.88
N LEU A 2 22.60 -11.13 -13.27
CA LEU A 2 21.86 -12.03 -12.38
C LEU A 2 22.58 -13.38 -12.36
N GLU A 3 23.31 -13.69 -11.29
CA GLU A 3 23.66 -15.09 -10.98
C GLU A 3 22.35 -15.79 -10.54
N LYS A 4 21.64 -16.40 -11.50
CA LYS A 4 20.56 -17.34 -11.18
C LYS A 4 21.20 -18.62 -10.66
N TYR A 5 21.12 -18.84 -9.34
CA TYR A 5 21.34 -20.16 -8.75
C TYR A 5 20.18 -21.06 -9.18
N LEU A 6 20.35 -21.78 -10.29
CA LEU A 6 19.44 -22.81 -10.75
C LEU A 6 19.69 -24.07 -9.91
N ASN A 7 18.82 -24.36 -8.95
CA ASN A 7 18.75 -25.69 -8.38
C ASN A 7 17.64 -26.45 -9.12
N MET A 8 18.02 -27.48 -9.89
CA MET A 8 17.10 -28.36 -10.59
C MET A 8 16.98 -29.66 -9.81
N SER A 9 15.82 -29.91 -9.22
CA SER A 9 15.38 -31.27 -8.86
C SER A 9 14.36 -31.73 -9.90
N ASP A 10 14.24 -33.04 -10.14
CA ASP A 10 13.27 -33.61 -11.08
C ASP A 10 11.87 -33.01 -10.83
N GLY A 11 11.37 -32.16 -11.75
CA GLY A 11 10.02 -31.58 -11.73
C GLY A 11 9.87 -30.08 -11.42
N VAL A 12 10.87 -29.43 -10.78
CA VAL A 12 10.76 -28.00 -10.38
C VAL A 12 12.04 -27.19 -10.64
N THR A 13 11.85 -25.95 -11.09
CA THR A 13 12.91 -24.95 -11.21
C THR A 13 12.72 -23.87 -10.14
N ILE A 14 13.72 -23.67 -9.28
CA ILE A 14 13.72 -22.62 -8.27
C ILE A 14 14.62 -21.47 -8.74
N THR A 15 14.10 -20.24 -8.70
CA THR A 15 14.86 -19.02 -9.03
C THR A 15 14.68 -17.95 -7.96
N GLY A 16 15.64 -17.04 -7.85
CA GLY A 16 15.72 -16.04 -6.79
C GLY A 16 17.01 -16.19 -5.99
N GLU A 17 17.34 -15.20 -5.16
CA GLU A 17 18.42 -15.32 -4.20
C GLU A 17 17.91 -16.16 -3.02
N LEU A 18 18.56 -17.28 -2.68
CA LEU A 18 18.16 -18.19 -1.58
C LEU A 18 18.45 -17.57 -0.19
N LYS A 19 17.80 -16.43 0.10
CA LYS A 19 18.05 -15.61 1.28
C LYS A 19 16.73 -15.21 1.96
N LYS A 20 16.78 -15.06 3.28
CA LYS A 20 15.67 -14.56 4.08
C LYS A 20 15.19 -13.22 3.52
N TRP A 21 13.88 -13.05 3.39
CA TRP A 21 13.18 -11.90 2.81
C TRP A 21 13.28 -11.73 1.30
N HIS A 22 13.96 -12.61 0.57
CA HIS A 22 14.00 -12.54 -0.90
C HIS A 22 12.94 -13.45 -1.49
N THR A 23 12.24 -12.97 -2.52
CA THR A 23 11.27 -13.79 -3.26
C THR A 23 11.96 -14.95 -3.95
N LEU A 24 11.44 -16.15 -3.71
CA LEU A 24 11.77 -17.38 -4.42
C LEU A 24 10.61 -17.74 -5.33
N THR A 25 10.91 -17.98 -6.60
CA THR A 25 9.92 -18.45 -7.58
C THR A 25 10.16 -19.91 -7.86
N LEU A 26 9.21 -20.76 -7.45
CA LEU A 26 9.15 -22.15 -7.86
C LEU A 26 8.32 -22.23 -9.15
N THR A 27 8.89 -22.81 -10.19
CA THR A 27 8.23 -23.06 -11.48
C THR A 27 8.15 -24.55 -11.74
N PHE A 28 6.94 -25.05 -11.94
CA PHE A 28 6.64 -26.45 -12.22
C PHE A 28 6.15 -26.61 -13.66
N ASP A 29 6.42 -27.77 -14.23
CA ASP A 29 5.79 -28.21 -15.48
C ASP A 29 4.44 -28.86 -15.15
N GLY A 30 3.37 -28.28 -15.68
CA GLY A 30 2.00 -28.76 -15.50
C GLY A 30 1.32 -29.09 -16.83
N PRO A 31 -0.02 -29.11 -16.87
CA PRO A 31 -0.73 -29.25 -18.14
C PRO A 31 -0.43 -28.06 -19.06
N GLU A 32 -0.31 -28.35 -20.35
CA GLU A 32 -0.33 -27.33 -21.41
C GLU A 32 -1.70 -26.65 -21.39
N CYS A 33 -1.70 -25.33 -21.24
CA CYS A 33 -2.91 -24.53 -21.18
C CYS A 33 -2.73 -23.22 -21.96
N SER A 34 -3.84 -22.56 -22.27
CA SER A 34 -3.87 -21.17 -22.73
C SER A 34 -4.86 -20.35 -21.94
N GLU A 35 -4.70 -19.03 -21.97
CA GLU A 35 -5.64 -18.08 -21.38
C GLU A 35 -7.07 -18.36 -21.82
N THR A 36 -7.29 -18.76 -23.07
CA THR A 36 -8.61 -18.93 -23.70
C THR A 36 -9.14 -20.36 -23.72
N ASP A 37 -8.41 -21.33 -23.14
CA ASP A 37 -8.80 -22.74 -23.18
C ASP A 37 -10.20 -23.00 -22.63
N GLU A 38 -11.00 -23.84 -23.29
CA GLU A 38 -12.33 -24.20 -22.81
C GLU A 38 -12.31 -24.70 -21.35
N TYR A 39 -11.32 -25.54 -21.02
CA TYR A 39 -11.05 -25.93 -19.65
C TYR A 39 -10.22 -24.86 -18.93
N ASN A 40 -10.92 -23.87 -18.37
CA ASN A 40 -10.32 -22.67 -17.78
C ASN A 40 -9.16 -22.99 -16.80
N PRO A 41 -7.91 -22.60 -17.09
CA PRO A 41 -6.76 -22.93 -16.26
C PRO A 41 -6.78 -22.22 -14.90
N PHE A 42 -7.31 -21.00 -14.84
CA PHE A 42 -7.40 -20.17 -13.63
C PHE A 42 -8.47 -20.69 -12.67
N PHE A 43 -9.59 -21.17 -13.20
CA PHE A 43 -10.76 -21.52 -12.40
C PHE A 43 -10.77 -23.01 -11.99
N ASN A 44 -10.27 -23.90 -12.88
CA ASN A 44 -10.42 -25.35 -12.73
C ASN A 44 -9.16 -26.08 -12.28
N TYR A 45 -8.04 -25.37 -12.09
CA TYR A 45 -6.88 -25.89 -11.39
C TYR A 45 -6.64 -25.09 -10.11
N ARG A 46 -6.03 -25.74 -9.12
CA ARG A 46 -5.57 -25.08 -7.91
C ARG A 46 -4.17 -25.56 -7.59
N LEU A 47 -3.21 -24.66 -7.65
CA LEU A 47 -1.87 -24.87 -7.10
C LEU A 47 -1.79 -24.21 -5.72
N ASN A 48 -1.43 -24.97 -4.69
CA ASN A 48 -0.88 -24.44 -3.46
C ASN A 48 0.44 -25.14 -3.16
N VAL A 49 1.38 -24.44 -2.53
CA VAL A 49 2.59 -25.05 -1.98
C VAL A 49 2.67 -24.72 -0.50
N ILE A 50 2.83 -25.76 0.31
CA ILE A 50 2.97 -25.65 1.74
C ILE A 50 4.46 -25.62 2.05
N PHE A 51 4.97 -24.49 2.53
CA PHE A 51 6.33 -24.35 3.02
C PHE A 51 6.35 -24.52 4.54
N THR A 52 7.32 -25.24 5.09
CA THR A 52 7.46 -25.45 6.54
C THR A 52 8.92 -25.30 6.94
N HIS A 53 9.21 -24.36 7.85
CA HIS A 53 10.57 -24.21 8.37
C HIS A 53 10.87 -25.35 9.35
N ARG A 54 11.96 -26.10 9.14
CA ARG A 54 12.26 -27.31 9.93
C ARG A 54 12.40 -27.03 11.42
N GLN A 55 13.07 -25.93 11.77
CA GLN A 55 13.43 -25.63 13.15
C GLN A 55 12.27 -25.00 13.94
N THR A 56 11.61 -23.98 13.39
CA THR A 56 10.54 -23.25 14.09
C THR A 56 9.16 -23.89 13.90
N ARG A 57 9.01 -24.77 12.90
CA ARG A 57 7.76 -25.44 12.52
C ARG A 57 6.65 -24.49 12.04
N ILE A 58 6.96 -23.21 11.81
CA ILE A 58 6.05 -22.30 11.13
C ILE A 58 5.79 -22.81 9.70
N SER A 59 4.59 -22.54 9.19
CA SER A 59 4.17 -23.04 7.89
C SER A 59 3.31 -22.02 7.15
N TYR A 60 3.50 -21.96 5.84
CA TYR A 60 2.77 -21.10 4.92
C TYR A 60 2.16 -21.92 3.80
N LYS A 61 0.86 -21.80 3.58
CA LYS A 61 0.16 -22.36 2.41
C LYS A 61 0.03 -21.27 1.36
N VAL A 62 0.98 -21.22 0.44
CA VAL A 62 1.09 -20.17 -0.56
C VAL A 62 0.33 -20.57 -1.82
N PRO A 63 -0.61 -19.74 -2.33
CA PRO A 63 -1.28 -20.02 -3.58
C PRO A 63 -0.33 -19.81 -4.78
N GLY A 64 -0.46 -20.68 -5.79
CA GLY A 64 0.19 -20.53 -7.09
C GLY A 64 -0.81 -20.28 -8.20
N TYR A 65 -0.29 -20.02 -9.40
CA TYR A 65 -1.04 -19.58 -10.57
C TYR A 65 -0.48 -20.17 -11.89
N PHE A 66 -1.29 -20.13 -12.95
CA PHE A 66 -0.89 -20.46 -14.31
C PHE A 66 -0.11 -19.30 -14.94
N ALA A 67 1.09 -19.57 -15.46
CA ALA A 67 2.07 -18.57 -15.87
C ALA A 67 2.48 -18.68 -17.35
N ALA A 68 1.65 -19.26 -18.20
CA ALA A 68 1.94 -19.48 -19.63
C ALA A 68 3.30 -20.18 -19.84
N ASP A 69 4.26 -19.52 -20.48
CA ASP A 69 5.61 -20.03 -20.73
C ASP A 69 6.61 -19.76 -19.59
N GLY A 70 6.16 -19.12 -18.50
CA GLY A 70 7.00 -18.71 -17.38
C GLY A 70 7.90 -17.52 -17.70
N ASN A 71 7.67 -16.78 -18.77
CA ASN A 71 8.40 -15.55 -19.07
C ASN A 71 7.51 -14.59 -19.85
N ALA A 72 6.20 -14.67 -19.60
CA ALA A 72 5.16 -14.08 -20.40
C ALA A 72 5.34 -12.57 -20.55
N GLY A 73 5.81 -11.86 -19.52
CA GLY A 73 6.04 -10.41 -19.59
C GLY A 73 7.14 -10.01 -20.58
N MET A 74 8.02 -10.96 -20.93
CA MET A 74 9.09 -10.79 -21.91
C MET A 74 8.79 -11.43 -23.27
N THR A 75 7.85 -12.37 -23.35
CA THR A 75 7.56 -13.11 -24.59
C THR A 75 6.18 -12.81 -25.17
N SER A 76 5.33 -12.13 -24.40
CA SER A 76 3.91 -11.93 -24.67
C SER A 76 3.14 -13.25 -24.84
N ALA A 77 3.59 -14.31 -24.17
CA ALA A 77 2.97 -15.62 -24.26
C ALA A 77 1.64 -15.69 -23.48
N SER A 78 0.58 -16.13 -24.15
CA SER A 78 -0.74 -16.42 -23.59
C SER A 78 -1.00 -17.92 -23.38
N SER A 79 0.01 -18.77 -23.61
CA SER A 79 -0.07 -20.22 -23.47
C SER A 79 1.26 -20.83 -23.07
N GLY A 80 1.21 -22.04 -22.54
CA GLY A 80 2.36 -22.81 -22.12
C GLY A 80 1.97 -23.81 -21.02
N ASN A 81 2.97 -24.37 -20.37
CA ASN A 81 2.78 -25.37 -19.32
C ASN A 81 3.39 -24.97 -17.97
N LYS A 82 3.71 -23.70 -17.74
CA LYS A 82 4.37 -23.25 -16.52
C LYS A 82 3.37 -22.84 -15.47
N TRP A 83 3.62 -23.32 -14.25
CA TRP A 83 2.84 -23.00 -13.06
C TRP A 83 3.77 -22.49 -11.97
N ARG A 84 3.42 -21.38 -11.35
CA ARG A 84 4.32 -20.63 -10.47
C ARG A 84 3.76 -20.40 -9.08
N VAL A 85 4.68 -20.36 -8.12
CA VAL A 85 4.44 -19.92 -6.74
C VAL A 85 5.59 -19.00 -6.33
N HIS A 86 5.25 -17.86 -5.73
CA HIS A 86 6.21 -16.94 -5.15
C HIS A 86 6.22 -17.05 -3.62
N PHE A 87 7.36 -17.43 -3.04
CA PHE A 87 7.53 -17.60 -1.61
C PHE A 87 8.64 -16.70 -1.09
N THR A 88 8.38 -15.95 -0.02
CA THR A 88 9.36 -15.08 0.61
C THR A 88 9.63 -15.59 2.04
N PRO A 89 10.72 -16.34 2.27
CA PRO A 89 11.02 -16.95 3.56
C PRO A 89 11.38 -15.90 4.61
N ASP A 90 10.87 -16.07 5.82
CA ASP A 90 11.10 -15.17 6.96
C ASP A 90 12.14 -15.70 7.96
N HIS A 91 12.70 -16.89 7.70
CA HIS A 91 13.72 -17.53 8.54
C HIS A 91 14.86 -18.08 7.68
N THR A 92 16.08 -17.97 8.21
CA THR A 92 17.25 -18.70 7.69
C THR A 92 17.21 -20.16 8.12
N GLY A 93 17.86 -21.03 7.36
CA GLY A 93 17.84 -22.47 7.59
C GLY A 93 17.00 -23.21 6.55
N VAL A 94 16.64 -24.46 6.86
CA VAL A 94 15.99 -25.34 5.89
C VAL A 94 14.47 -25.24 5.96
N TRP A 95 13.88 -25.00 4.79
CA TRP A 95 12.45 -25.05 4.54
C TRP A 95 12.10 -26.30 3.74
N ASP A 96 11.19 -27.11 4.26
CA ASP A 96 10.54 -28.17 3.49
C ASP A 96 9.39 -27.58 2.69
N TYR A 97 9.12 -28.11 1.49
CA TYR A 97 7.87 -27.81 0.79
C TYR A 97 7.15 -29.07 0.33
N SER A 98 5.82 -28.96 0.20
CA SER A 98 4.96 -29.97 -0.41
C SER A 98 3.89 -29.33 -1.29
N VAL A 99 3.61 -29.92 -2.44
CA VAL A 99 2.72 -29.36 -3.46
C VAL A 99 1.32 -29.98 -3.38
N ASP A 100 0.28 -29.13 -3.39
CA ASP A 100 -1.14 -29.46 -3.50
C ASP A 100 -1.64 -28.93 -4.85
N PHE A 101 -1.56 -29.75 -5.91
CA PHE A 101 -2.04 -29.40 -7.24
C PHE A 101 -3.30 -30.19 -7.59
N LYS A 102 -4.42 -29.49 -7.76
CA LYS A 102 -5.74 -30.11 -7.93
C LYS A 102 -6.40 -29.69 -9.23
N LYS A 103 -7.20 -30.60 -9.78
CA LYS A 103 -7.97 -30.42 -11.02
C LYS A 103 -9.44 -30.73 -10.78
N GLY A 104 -10.32 -29.86 -11.26
CA GLY A 104 -11.76 -30.06 -11.19
C GLY A 104 -12.55 -28.77 -11.35
N LYS A 105 -13.85 -28.89 -11.62
CA LYS A 105 -14.72 -27.70 -11.76
C LYS A 105 -14.62 -26.81 -10.53
N TRP A 106 -14.14 -25.58 -10.70
CA TRP A 106 -13.99 -24.59 -9.63
C TRP A 106 -12.96 -24.96 -8.55
N ALA A 107 -11.95 -25.77 -8.89
CA ALA A 107 -10.91 -26.17 -7.94
C ALA A 107 -10.23 -24.98 -7.25
N ALA A 108 -10.02 -23.86 -7.96
CA ALA A 108 -9.34 -22.67 -7.44
C ALA A 108 -10.08 -21.99 -6.27
N VAL A 109 -11.42 -22.03 -6.27
CA VAL A 109 -12.25 -21.20 -5.37
C VAL A 109 -13.19 -22.00 -4.46
N ARG A 110 -13.23 -23.34 -4.61
CA ARG A 110 -14.00 -24.23 -3.74
C ARG A 110 -13.40 -24.30 -2.34
N VAL A 111 -14.27 -24.20 -1.33
CA VAL A 111 -13.90 -24.36 0.09
C VAL A 111 -13.63 -25.83 0.45
N ARG A 112 -14.35 -26.78 -0.18
CA ARG A 112 -14.16 -28.21 0.07
C ARG A 112 -12.79 -28.66 -0.44
N THR A 113 -11.97 -29.21 0.46
CA THR A 113 -10.65 -29.79 0.14
C THR A 113 -10.64 -31.31 0.09
N GLU A 114 -11.62 -31.97 0.72
CA GLU A 114 -11.71 -33.43 0.76
C GLU A 114 -12.22 -34.03 -0.56
N GLY A 115 -11.49 -35.02 -1.08
CA GLY A 115 -11.86 -35.76 -2.28
C GLY A 115 -11.73 -34.96 -3.58
N VAL A 116 -11.03 -33.83 -3.57
CA VAL A 116 -10.73 -33.08 -4.80
C VAL A 116 -9.69 -33.89 -5.59
N PRO A 117 -9.93 -34.19 -6.89
CA PRO A 117 -9.00 -34.98 -7.69
C PRO A 117 -7.61 -34.34 -7.79
N SER A 118 -6.59 -35.21 -7.83
CA SER A 118 -5.23 -34.81 -8.17
C SER A 118 -5.20 -34.14 -9.54
N GLY A 119 -4.35 -33.12 -9.67
CA GLY A 119 -4.02 -32.51 -10.94
C GLY A 119 -3.02 -33.34 -11.76
N GLU A 120 -2.50 -34.45 -11.23
CA GLU A 120 -1.30 -35.16 -11.74
C GLU A 120 -0.06 -34.24 -11.65
N TYR A 121 0.87 -34.32 -12.60
CA TYR A 121 2.07 -33.48 -12.69
C TYR A 121 2.79 -33.34 -11.33
N MET A 122 2.85 -32.13 -10.78
CA MET A 122 3.54 -31.79 -9.54
C MET A 122 2.75 -32.09 -8.25
N ASP A 123 1.53 -32.65 -8.33
CA ASP A 123 0.73 -32.93 -7.12
C ASP A 123 1.43 -33.96 -6.21
N GLY A 124 1.62 -33.60 -4.94
CA GLY A 124 2.34 -34.43 -3.97
C GLY A 124 3.86 -34.37 -4.07
N GLU A 125 4.43 -33.59 -4.99
CA GLU A 125 5.87 -33.32 -4.99
C GLU A 125 6.31 -32.68 -3.67
N THR A 126 7.54 -32.97 -3.26
CA THR A 126 8.16 -32.41 -2.06
C THR A 126 9.61 -32.06 -2.34
N GLY A 127 10.17 -31.15 -1.54
CA GLY A 127 11.59 -30.83 -1.59
C GLY A 127 12.03 -29.98 -0.42
N GLU A 128 13.30 -29.56 -0.45
CA GLU A 128 13.91 -28.73 0.58
C GLU A 128 14.63 -27.54 -0.05
N ILE A 129 14.65 -26.42 0.68
CA ILE A 129 15.32 -25.19 0.29
C ILE A 129 16.13 -24.69 1.49
N LEU A 130 17.44 -24.50 1.30
CA LEU A 130 18.30 -23.88 2.31
C LEU A 130 18.31 -22.36 2.10
N ILE A 131 18.00 -21.61 3.16
CA ILE A 131 17.89 -20.14 3.13
C ILE A 131 19.00 -19.51 3.97
N ASP A 132 19.78 -18.65 3.32
CA ASP A 132 20.84 -17.86 3.94
C ASP A 132 20.35 -16.50 4.47
N ALA A 133 21.21 -15.77 5.15
CA ALA A 133 20.91 -14.41 5.58
C ALA A 133 20.81 -13.43 4.40
N SER A 134 19.92 -12.44 4.51
CA SER A 134 19.89 -11.31 3.58
C SER A 134 21.17 -10.49 3.68
N ASP A 135 21.63 -9.96 2.55
CA ASP A 135 22.75 -9.02 2.42
C ASP A 135 22.31 -7.62 1.99
N LYS A 136 21.00 -7.37 1.92
CA LYS A 136 20.44 -6.06 1.54
C LYS A 136 20.52 -5.07 2.70
N SER A 137 20.55 -3.79 2.36
CA SER A 137 20.64 -2.68 3.31
C SER A 137 19.83 -1.48 2.81
N GLY A 138 19.66 -0.44 3.64
CA GLY A 138 19.03 0.81 3.24
C GLY A 138 17.52 0.70 3.01
N GLY A 139 17.03 1.39 1.98
CA GLY A 139 15.60 1.50 1.65
C GLY A 139 14.97 0.25 1.02
N ASP A 140 15.79 -0.68 0.51
CA ASP A 140 15.30 -1.96 -0.02
C ASP A 140 14.59 -2.74 1.10
N PHE A 141 13.32 -3.09 0.92
CA PHE A 141 12.55 -3.73 1.98
C PHE A 141 13.09 -5.11 2.39
N ARG A 142 13.91 -5.77 1.57
CA ARG A 142 14.61 -7.01 1.96
C ARG A 142 15.62 -6.80 3.10
N ALA A 143 16.02 -5.56 3.35
CA ALA A 143 16.80 -5.16 4.52
C ALA A 143 15.94 -4.92 5.78
N GLN A 144 14.66 -4.63 5.59
CA GLN A 144 13.71 -4.30 6.65
C GLN A 144 12.85 -5.51 7.06
N GLY A 145 12.69 -6.50 6.18
CA GLY A 145 11.77 -7.62 6.35
C GLY A 145 10.33 -7.22 6.02
N ARG A 146 9.38 -8.14 6.22
CA ARG A 146 7.96 -7.89 5.91
C ARG A 146 7.39 -6.79 6.83
N LEU A 147 6.65 -5.86 6.26
CA LEU A 147 5.90 -4.85 7.00
C LEU A 147 4.62 -5.49 7.56
N GLN A 148 4.44 -5.41 8.87
CA GLN A 148 3.38 -6.13 9.58
C GLN A 148 2.47 -5.18 10.34
N TYR A 149 1.17 -5.49 10.34
CA TYR A 149 0.27 -5.00 11.37
C TYR A 149 0.50 -5.79 12.66
N VAL A 150 0.95 -5.11 13.70
CA VAL A 150 1.35 -5.72 14.98
C VAL A 150 0.30 -5.55 16.10
N GLY A 151 -0.96 -5.25 15.73
CA GLY A 151 -2.02 -4.98 16.71
C GLY A 151 -2.01 -3.55 17.27
N GLU A 152 -1.23 -2.66 16.66
CA GLU A 152 -1.02 -1.27 17.09
C GLU A 152 -1.43 -0.28 15.97
N ARG A 153 -1.37 1.03 16.25
CA ARG A 153 -1.73 2.09 15.27
C ARG A 153 -0.75 2.24 14.10
N TYR A 154 0.43 1.63 14.20
CA TYR A 154 1.51 1.77 13.24
C TYR A 154 1.96 0.39 12.76
N LEU A 155 2.33 0.32 11.49
CA LEU A 155 2.92 -0.88 10.91
C LEU A 155 4.40 -0.97 11.29
N ARG A 156 4.90 -2.18 11.48
CA ARG A 156 6.28 -2.42 11.93
C ARG A 156 6.97 -3.46 11.08
N PHE A 157 8.20 -3.17 10.69
CA PHE A 157 9.05 -4.09 9.95
C PHE A 157 9.53 -5.26 10.82
N ALA A 158 9.41 -6.48 10.29
CA ALA A 158 9.71 -7.71 11.02
C ALA A 158 11.22 -7.88 11.35
N GLU A 159 12.13 -7.42 10.48
CA GLU A 159 13.58 -7.54 10.71
C GLU A 159 14.11 -6.36 11.52
N SER A 160 13.85 -5.13 11.07
CA SER A 160 14.45 -3.95 11.67
C SER A 160 13.73 -3.45 12.92
N GLY A 161 12.49 -3.89 13.14
CA GLY A 161 11.64 -3.43 14.25
C GLY A 161 11.18 -1.98 14.13
N LYS A 162 11.50 -1.29 13.02
CA LYS A 162 11.15 0.11 12.80
C LYS A 162 9.67 0.25 12.45
N TYR A 163 9.03 1.28 12.99
CA TYR A 163 7.72 1.71 12.51
C TYR A 163 7.84 2.34 11.12
N PHE A 164 6.82 2.13 10.30
CA PHE A 164 6.72 2.72 8.97
C PHE A 164 5.76 3.91 8.97
N TYR A 165 6.21 5.02 8.40
CA TYR A 165 5.42 6.23 8.21
C TYR A 165 5.35 6.50 6.72
N LYS A 166 4.15 6.60 6.13
CA LYS A 166 4.01 6.74 4.68
C LYS A 166 3.69 8.16 4.21
N CYS A 167 4.26 8.53 3.07
CA CYS A 167 3.84 9.63 2.22
C CYS A 167 4.09 9.25 0.75
N GLY A 168 3.10 9.48 -0.10
CA GLY A 168 3.22 9.23 -1.53
C GLY A 168 1.97 9.65 -2.31
N PRO A 169 1.97 9.50 -3.62
CA PRO A 169 0.77 9.71 -4.43
C PRO A 169 -0.29 8.63 -4.17
N ASP A 170 -1.54 9.06 -4.02
CA ASP A 170 -2.70 8.18 -4.26
C ASP A 170 -3.13 8.25 -5.74
N ALA A 171 -2.92 9.42 -6.35
CA ALA A 171 -3.19 9.69 -7.74
C ALA A 171 -1.96 9.51 -8.66
N PRO A 172 -2.14 9.14 -9.93
CA PRO A 172 -3.41 8.80 -10.52
C PRO A 172 -3.81 7.35 -10.17
N GLU A 173 -5.09 7.11 -9.86
CA GLU A 173 -5.63 5.78 -9.59
C GLU A 173 -5.33 4.78 -10.72
N ASN A 174 -5.28 5.28 -11.96
CA ASN A 174 -5.01 4.52 -13.18
C ASN A 174 -3.51 4.44 -13.51
N PHE A 175 -2.63 4.41 -12.49
CA PHE A 175 -1.18 4.25 -12.67
C PHE A 175 -0.80 3.04 -13.55
N LEU A 176 -1.58 1.95 -13.46
CA LEU A 176 -1.38 0.72 -14.23
C LEU A 176 -2.01 0.73 -15.63
N ALA A 177 -2.78 1.76 -16.01
CA ALA A 177 -3.26 1.93 -17.38
C ALA A 177 -2.12 2.46 -18.25
N TYR A 178 -1.11 1.67 -18.55
CA TYR A 178 0.13 2.13 -19.21
C TYR A 178 0.32 1.51 -20.59
N THR A 179 0.61 2.34 -21.59
CA THR A 179 0.75 1.94 -23.01
C THR A 179 1.87 0.92 -23.27
N GLY A 180 2.82 0.79 -22.35
CA GLY A 180 3.90 -0.18 -22.49
C GLY A 180 3.48 -1.61 -22.12
N PHE A 181 2.37 -1.83 -21.42
CA PHE A 181 1.92 -3.17 -21.08
C PHE A 181 1.39 -3.94 -22.30
N ASP A 182 1.37 -5.27 -22.20
CA ASP A 182 0.67 -6.13 -23.15
C ASP A 182 -0.85 -6.01 -23.01
N GLY A 183 -1.57 -6.37 -24.08
CA GLY A 183 -3.01 -6.15 -24.26
C GLY A 183 -3.29 -5.08 -25.32
N ASP A 184 -4.54 -4.97 -25.75
CA ASP A 184 -5.00 -3.99 -26.74
C ASP A 184 -5.68 -2.75 -26.14
N PHE A 185 -6.00 -2.78 -24.84
CA PHE A 185 -6.67 -1.71 -24.08
C PHE A 185 -6.06 -0.30 -24.26
N ALA A 186 -4.76 -0.22 -24.54
CA ALA A 186 -4.08 1.06 -24.71
C ALA A 186 -4.44 1.81 -26.01
N SER A 187 -5.15 1.15 -26.94
CA SER A 187 -5.43 1.69 -28.28
C SER A 187 -6.70 1.10 -28.93
N ASP A 188 -7.63 0.58 -28.13
CA ASP A 188 -8.86 -0.07 -28.60
C ASP A 188 -10.01 0.94 -28.87
N GLY A 189 -9.77 2.23 -28.58
CA GLY A 189 -10.74 3.31 -28.71
C GLY A 189 -11.57 3.55 -27.45
N HIS A 190 -11.27 2.87 -26.34
CA HIS A 190 -12.00 2.94 -25.08
C HIS A 190 -11.24 3.79 -24.05
N LYS A 191 -11.50 5.10 -24.07
CA LYS A 191 -10.84 6.07 -23.15
C LYS A 191 -9.31 6.04 -23.24
N ASP A 192 -8.76 5.72 -24.43
CA ASP A 192 -7.32 5.71 -24.73
C ASP A 192 -6.60 7.01 -24.31
N ASP A 193 -7.32 8.14 -24.26
CA ASP A 193 -6.79 9.44 -23.86
C ASP A 193 -6.40 9.52 -22.38
N LEU A 194 -6.89 8.60 -21.53
CA LEU A 194 -6.53 8.49 -20.12
C LEU A 194 -5.33 7.58 -19.87
N VAL A 195 -4.96 6.74 -20.85
CA VAL A 195 -3.87 5.78 -20.76
C VAL A 195 -2.52 6.51 -20.65
N LYS A 196 -1.66 6.01 -19.77
CA LYS A 196 -0.38 6.59 -19.40
C LYS A 196 0.69 6.24 -20.41
N THR A 197 1.47 7.25 -20.75
CA THR A 197 2.77 7.06 -21.41
C THR A 197 3.91 7.22 -20.42
N TRP A 198 3.69 7.95 -19.32
CA TRP A 198 4.72 8.34 -18.35
C TRP A 198 5.95 9.00 -18.99
N GLY A 199 5.83 9.52 -20.23
CA GLY A 199 6.94 10.03 -21.04
C GLY A 199 7.90 10.98 -20.34
N PRO A 200 7.43 11.94 -19.51
CA PRO A 200 8.29 12.83 -18.74
C PRO A 200 9.27 12.13 -17.78
N HIS A 201 8.99 10.88 -17.41
CA HIS A 201 9.81 10.06 -16.53
C HIS A 201 10.79 9.13 -17.24
N LEU A 202 10.84 9.13 -18.57
CA LEU A 202 11.87 8.37 -19.31
C LEU A 202 13.30 8.77 -18.87
N ARG A 203 13.50 10.04 -18.51
CA ARG A 203 14.79 10.57 -17.99
C ARG A 203 15.19 10.00 -16.63
N ASP A 204 14.24 9.44 -15.89
CA ASP A 204 14.44 8.92 -14.54
C ASP A 204 14.78 7.43 -14.53
N TRP A 205 14.53 6.73 -15.64
CA TRP A 205 14.98 5.37 -15.85
C TRP A 205 16.51 5.31 -15.94
N LYS A 206 17.11 4.32 -15.27
CA LYS A 206 18.56 4.15 -15.16
C LYS A 206 19.00 2.84 -15.83
N GLU A 207 20.26 2.82 -16.28
CA GLU A 207 20.82 1.60 -16.84
C GLU A 207 20.80 0.46 -15.80
N GLY A 208 20.20 -0.67 -16.17
CA GLY A 208 20.03 -1.83 -15.29
C GLY A 208 18.63 -1.95 -14.68
N ASP A 209 17.82 -0.90 -14.76
CA ASP A 209 16.42 -0.95 -14.36
C ASP A 209 15.61 -1.91 -15.25
N PRO A 210 14.49 -2.47 -14.75
CA PRO A 210 13.64 -3.35 -15.54
C PRO A 210 13.11 -2.68 -16.82
N GLN A 211 12.96 -3.52 -17.85
CA GLN A 211 12.30 -3.22 -19.11
C GLN A 211 11.93 -4.54 -19.79
N TRP A 212 11.02 -4.49 -20.76
CA TRP A 212 10.64 -5.64 -21.60
C TRP A 212 10.77 -5.28 -23.09
N PRO A 213 10.57 -6.22 -24.03
CA PRO A 213 10.94 -6.02 -25.44
C PRO A 213 10.33 -4.76 -26.06
N GLY A 214 11.11 -4.13 -26.94
CA GLY A 214 10.73 -2.87 -27.58
C GLY A 214 11.08 -1.61 -26.78
N ASN A 215 11.93 -1.72 -25.74
CA ASN A 215 12.21 -0.65 -24.76
C ASN A 215 10.98 -0.22 -23.94
N ARG A 216 9.97 -1.09 -23.84
CA ARG A 216 8.77 -0.83 -23.05
C ARG A 216 9.06 -0.96 -21.56
N GLY A 217 8.30 -0.24 -20.74
CA GLY A 217 8.42 -0.26 -19.28
C GLY A 217 9.32 0.81 -18.69
N LYS A 218 10.15 1.49 -19.50
CA LYS A 218 11.12 2.44 -18.96
C LYS A 218 10.48 3.61 -18.25
N GLU A 219 9.42 4.15 -18.82
CA GLU A 219 8.76 5.36 -18.34
C GLU A 219 8.07 5.15 -17.00
N ILE A 220 7.30 4.05 -16.85
CA ILE A 220 6.62 3.72 -15.59
C ILE A 220 7.63 3.37 -14.48
N ILE A 221 8.72 2.69 -14.81
CA ILE A 221 9.83 2.42 -13.89
C ILE A 221 10.54 3.72 -13.49
N GLY A 222 10.74 4.64 -14.45
CA GLY A 222 11.27 5.97 -14.20
C GLY A 222 10.36 6.79 -13.28
N ALA A 223 9.04 6.64 -13.38
CA ALA A 223 8.10 7.34 -12.50
C ALA A 223 8.29 6.91 -11.03
N LEU A 224 8.48 5.61 -10.79
CA LEU A 224 8.83 5.08 -9.46
C LEU A 224 10.21 5.57 -8.98
N ASN A 225 11.21 5.60 -9.87
CA ASN A 225 12.54 6.14 -9.53
C ASN A 225 12.48 7.61 -9.09
N TYR A 226 11.64 8.41 -9.75
CA TYR A 226 11.44 9.81 -9.39
C TYR A 226 10.77 9.94 -8.02
N LEU A 227 9.66 9.24 -7.77
CA LEU A 227 9.00 9.27 -6.46
C LEU A 227 9.97 8.88 -5.33
N ALA A 228 10.75 7.83 -5.55
CA ALA A 228 11.76 7.40 -4.59
C ALA A 228 12.89 8.44 -4.42
N SER A 229 13.30 9.17 -5.47
CA SER A 229 14.30 10.22 -5.35
C SER A 229 13.82 11.44 -4.57
N GLU A 230 12.53 11.75 -4.66
CA GLU A 230 11.86 12.78 -3.85
C GLU A 230 11.57 12.33 -2.41
N GLY A 231 11.93 11.09 -2.05
CA GLY A 231 11.75 10.55 -0.71
C GLY A 231 10.32 10.13 -0.39
N MET A 232 9.44 10.05 -1.39
CA MET A 232 8.16 9.35 -1.25
C MET A 232 8.44 7.85 -1.10
N ASN A 233 7.62 7.20 -0.28
CA ASN A 233 7.82 5.80 0.10
C ASN A 233 6.56 4.95 -0.06
N ALA A 234 5.56 5.44 -0.80
CA ALA A 234 4.35 4.72 -1.14
C ALA A 234 3.87 5.07 -2.54
N VAL A 235 3.17 4.15 -3.18
CA VAL A 235 2.48 4.35 -4.46
C VAL A 235 1.18 3.55 -4.47
N SER A 236 0.10 4.22 -4.87
CA SER A 236 -1.23 3.64 -5.00
C SER A 236 -1.59 3.39 -6.46
N PHE A 237 -2.47 2.43 -6.66
CA PHE A 237 -2.99 2.05 -7.97
C PHE A 237 -4.26 1.20 -7.81
N LEU A 238 -5.17 1.34 -8.76
CA LEU A 238 -6.25 0.38 -8.94
C LEU A 238 -5.72 -0.91 -9.58
N THR A 239 -6.34 -2.05 -9.29
CA THR A 239 -6.09 -3.30 -10.04
C THR A 239 -7.28 -3.77 -10.86
N ASN A 240 -8.46 -3.17 -10.69
CA ASN A 240 -9.63 -3.40 -11.53
C ASN A 240 -10.60 -2.22 -11.49
N ASN A 241 -10.64 -1.46 -12.59
CA ASN A 241 -11.44 -0.25 -12.74
C ASN A 241 -12.47 -0.29 -13.91
N ILE A 242 -12.83 -1.48 -14.44
CA ILE A 242 -13.60 -1.65 -15.71
C ILE A 242 -14.90 -0.83 -15.81
N ALA A 243 -15.74 -0.79 -14.77
CA ALA A 243 -16.95 0.05 -14.78
C ALA A 243 -16.71 1.43 -14.14
N GLY A 244 -15.47 1.73 -13.77
CA GLY A 244 -14.99 2.96 -13.17
C GLY A 244 -14.94 4.18 -14.05
N ASP A 245 -14.13 5.13 -13.60
CA ASP A 245 -13.94 6.41 -14.27
C ASP A 245 -12.84 6.38 -15.34
N ASP A 246 -11.76 5.61 -15.17
CA ASP A 246 -10.77 5.38 -16.24
C ASP A 246 -11.09 4.15 -17.13
N GLN A 247 -11.45 3.01 -16.55
CA GLN A 247 -11.83 1.75 -17.23
C GLN A 247 -10.68 0.95 -17.88
N ASN A 248 -9.45 1.44 -17.90
CA ASN A 248 -8.31 0.83 -18.60
C ASN A 248 -7.37 0.01 -17.69
N VAL A 249 -7.75 -0.25 -16.45
CA VAL A 249 -6.98 -1.07 -15.50
C VAL A 249 -7.75 -2.33 -15.15
N PHE A 250 -7.26 -3.47 -15.60
CA PHE A 250 -7.82 -4.77 -15.25
C PHE A 250 -6.82 -5.90 -15.50
N PRO A 251 -6.93 -7.02 -14.76
CA PRO A 251 -6.00 -8.13 -14.89
C PRO A 251 -6.41 -9.12 -16.00
N TYR A 252 -7.57 -8.90 -16.61
CA TYR A 252 -8.20 -9.82 -17.56
C TYR A 252 -7.71 -9.62 -18.99
N ILE A 253 -8.00 -10.59 -19.85
CA ILE A 253 -7.71 -10.51 -21.30
C ILE A 253 -8.61 -9.52 -22.04
N ASP A 254 -9.77 -9.17 -21.47
CA ASP A 254 -10.74 -8.21 -22.02
C ASP A 254 -11.66 -7.67 -20.90
N TYR A 255 -12.59 -6.78 -21.26
CA TYR A 255 -13.48 -6.08 -20.32
C TYR A 255 -14.65 -6.93 -19.79
N ASP A 256 -14.94 -8.09 -20.36
CA ASP A 256 -16.17 -8.84 -20.11
C ASP A 256 -15.93 -10.26 -19.57
N THR A 257 -14.69 -10.75 -19.63
CA THR A 257 -14.34 -12.14 -19.34
C THR A 257 -13.54 -12.29 -18.04
N TYR A 258 -14.20 -12.05 -16.91
CA TYR A 258 -13.61 -12.01 -15.55
C TYR A 258 -13.00 -13.32 -15.03
N GLY A 259 -13.09 -14.42 -15.80
CA GLY A 259 -12.47 -15.70 -15.47
C GLY A 259 -11.14 -15.93 -16.17
N ARG A 260 -10.63 -14.97 -16.94
CA ARG A 260 -9.52 -15.14 -17.88
C ARG A 260 -8.51 -14.02 -17.68
N PHE A 261 -7.32 -14.37 -17.20
CA PHE A 261 -6.28 -13.42 -16.82
C PHE A 261 -5.24 -13.30 -17.93
N ASP A 262 -4.79 -12.08 -18.18
CA ASP A 262 -3.69 -11.80 -19.10
C ASP A 262 -2.35 -12.09 -18.39
N CYS A 263 -1.72 -13.19 -18.78
CA CYS A 263 -0.52 -13.69 -18.12
C CYS A 263 0.67 -12.77 -18.35
N SER A 264 0.82 -12.17 -19.54
CA SER A 264 1.98 -11.33 -19.84
C SER A 264 1.86 -9.95 -19.23
N LYS A 265 0.68 -9.32 -19.26
CA LYS A 265 0.42 -8.05 -18.56
C LYS A 265 0.67 -8.18 -17.06
N LEU A 266 0.20 -9.26 -16.43
CA LEU A 266 0.40 -9.47 -14.99
C LEU A 266 1.85 -9.80 -14.61
N ASP A 267 2.62 -10.46 -15.49
CA ASP A 267 4.06 -10.66 -15.30
C ASP A 267 4.83 -9.33 -15.45
N GLN A 268 4.37 -8.41 -16.31
CA GLN A 268 4.91 -7.03 -16.39
C GLN A 268 4.55 -6.19 -15.16
N TRP A 269 3.35 -6.34 -14.59
CA TRP A 269 3.00 -5.70 -13.31
C TRP A 269 3.94 -6.16 -12.20
N GLU A 270 4.27 -7.46 -12.13
CA GLU A 270 5.24 -7.97 -11.15
C GLU A 270 6.61 -7.32 -11.30
N MET A 271 7.08 -7.07 -12.53
CA MET A 271 8.35 -6.36 -12.76
C MET A 271 8.33 -4.94 -12.17
N VAL A 272 7.21 -4.23 -12.30
CA VAL A 272 7.01 -2.89 -11.73
C VAL A 272 6.97 -2.94 -10.20
N PHE A 273 6.18 -3.84 -9.63
CA PHE A 273 6.03 -3.96 -8.18
C PHE A 273 7.31 -4.44 -7.49
N ASN A 274 8.02 -5.41 -8.06
CA ASN A 274 9.31 -5.83 -7.54
C ASN A 274 10.32 -4.68 -7.55
N HIS A 275 10.34 -3.85 -8.60
CA HIS A 275 11.20 -2.66 -8.64
C HIS A 275 10.84 -1.67 -7.53
N ALA A 276 9.55 -1.37 -7.36
CA ALA A 276 9.05 -0.49 -6.29
C ALA A 276 9.54 -0.94 -4.90
N GLN A 277 9.49 -2.24 -4.60
CA GLN A 277 9.97 -2.78 -3.32
C GLN A 277 11.48 -2.60 -3.12
N THR A 278 12.29 -2.68 -4.18
CA THR A 278 13.74 -2.42 -4.09
C THR A 278 14.07 -0.95 -3.84
N LEU A 279 13.17 -0.04 -4.25
CA LEU A 279 13.27 1.39 -3.99
C LEU A 279 12.75 1.79 -2.60
N GLY A 280 12.09 0.87 -1.88
CA GLY A 280 11.44 1.18 -0.60
C GLY A 280 10.07 1.84 -0.76
N LEU A 281 9.36 1.56 -1.86
CA LEU A 281 8.00 2.04 -2.11
C LEU A 281 6.98 0.98 -1.67
N PHE A 282 6.19 1.33 -0.65
CA PHE A 282 5.02 0.58 -0.21
C PHE A 282 3.98 0.52 -1.33
N LEU A 283 3.42 -0.67 -1.57
CA LEU A 283 2.42 -0.91 -2.60
C LEU A 283 1.02 -0.82 -2.00
N HIS A 284 0.26 0.21 -2.37
CA HIS A 284 -1.14 0.31 -1.97
C HIS A 284 -2.04 -0.31 -3.03
N PHE A 285 -2.43 -1.58 -2.83
CA PHE A 285 -3.35 -2.27 -3.73
C PHE A 285 -4.79 -1.83 -3.45
N LYS A 286 -5.26 -0.78 -4.13
CA LYS A 286 -6.67 -0.41 -4.18
C LYS A 286 -7.36 -1.33 -5.18
N THR A 287 -8.16 -2.30 -4.73
CA THR A 287 -8.52 -3.42 -5.62
C THR A 287 -9.72 -3.16 -6.53
N LEU A 288 -10.63 -2.29 -6.12
CA LEU A 288 -11.88 -1.93 -6.81
C LEU A 288 -12.19 -0.47 -6.48
N GLU A 289 -13.18 0.12 -7.13
CA GLU A 289 -13.76 1.42 -6.76
C GLU A 289 -15.28 1.32 -6.52
N ALA A 290 -15.93 2.42 -6.12
CA ALA A 290 -17.36 2.42 -5.78
C ALA A 290 -18.24 1.92 -6.94
N GLU A 291 -17.88 2.26 -8.15
CA GLU A 291 -18.52 1.90 -9.41
C GLU A 291 -18.42 0.39 -9.69
N ASN A 292 -17.35 -0.26 -9.23
CA ASN A 292 -16.98 -1.64 -9.59
C ASN A 292 -17.18 -2.67 -8.50
N GLN A 293 -17.53 -2.24 -7.30
CA GLN A 293 -17.62 -3.12 -6.14
C GLN A 293 -18.55 -4.33 -6.37
N GLY A 294 -19.53 -4.23 -7.27
CA GLY A 294 -20.43 -5.31 -7.65
C GLY A 294 -20.11 -6.00 -8.98
N LEU A 295 -19.08 -5.61 -9.72
CA LEU A 295 -18.82 -6.03 -11.10
C LEU A 295 -18.74 -7.55 -11.26
N LEU A 296 -17.99 -8.22 -10.39
CA LEU A 296 -17.58 -9.60 -10.61
C LEU A 296 -18.69 -10.61 -10.32
N ASP A 297 -19.54 -10.35 -9.33
CA ASP A 297 -20.57 -11.31 -8.88
C ASP A 297 -21.86 -10.59 -8.43
N ASN A 298 -22.18 -9.45 -9.05
CA ASN A 298 -23.36 -8.64 -8.73
C ASN A 298 -23.48 -8.36 -7.23
N GLY A 299 -22.39 -7.90 -6.63
CA GLY A 299 -22.32 -7.51 -5.21
C GLY A 299 -22.17 -8.66 -4.21
N GLY A 300 -21.97 -9.91 -4.64
CA GLY A 300 -21.65 -11.04 -3.76
C GLY A 300 -20.17 -11.41 -3.75
N ILE A 301 -19.69 -12.13 -2.73
CA ILE A 301 -18.34 -12.73 -2.71
C ILE A 301 -18.36 -14.12 -3.38
N GLY A 302 -18.69 -14.10 -4.66
CA GLY A 302 -18.92 -15.27 -5.52
C GLY A 302 -17.66 -15.85 -6.16
N GLY A 303 -17.82 -16.49 -7.30
CA GLY A 303 -16.76 -17.26 -7.95
C GLY A 303 -15.66 -16.38 -8.54
N TYR A 304 -16.05 -15.30 -9.23
CA TYR A 304 -15.11 -14.41 -9.90
C TYR A 304 -14.36 -13.53 -8.90
N THR A 305 -15.05 -13.01 -7.88
CA THR A 305 -14.44 -12.25 -6.78
C THR A 305 -13.38 -13.10 -6.08
N ARG A 306 -13.72 -14.34 -5.73
CA ARG A 306 -12.74 -15.25 -5.09
C ARG A 306 -11.55 -15.53 -6.00
N LEU A 307 -11.77 -15.75 -7.28
CA LEU A 307 -10.69 -16.00 -8.22
C LEU A 307 -9.78 -14.76 -8.37
N TYR A 308 -10.37 -13.58 -8.54
CA TYR A 308 -9.67 -12.30 -8.65
C TYR A 308 -8.70 -12.06 -7.49
N TYR A 309 -9.19 -12.10 -6.24
CA TYR A 309 -8.33 -11.89 -5.08
C TYR A 309 -7.32 -13.03 -4.90
N ARG A 310 -7.67 -14.27 -5.26
CA ARG A 310 -6.70 -15.38 -5.22
C ARG A 310 -5.56 -15.18 -6.20
N GLU A 311 -5.83 -14.73 -7.43
CA GLU A 311 -4.81 -14.44 -8.44
C GLU A 311 -3.90 -13.29 -8.00
N LEU A 312 -4.47 -12.19 -7.46
CA LEU A 312 -3.67 -11.10 -6.90
C LEU A 312 -2.74 -11.57 -5.78
N ILE A 313 -3.26 -12.36 -4.83
CA ILE A 313 -2.46 -12.89 -3.71
C ILE A 313 -1.39 -13.87 -4.22
N ALA A 314 -1.71 -14.75 -5.18
CA ALA A 314 -0.77 -15.72 -5.73
C ALA A 314 0.37 -15.06 -6.50
N ARG A 315 0.09 -13.96 -7.20
CA ARG A 315 1.05 -13.24 -8.03
C ARG A 315 1.86 -12.21 -7.28
N PHE A 316 1.26 -11.51 -6.30
CA PHE A 316 1.84 -10.32 -5.70
C PHE A 316 1.93 -10.36 -4.17
N GLY A 317 1.28 -11.32 -3.51
CA GLY A 317 1.27 -11.43 -2.05
C GLY A 317 2.65 -11.75 -1.45
N HIS A 318 3.66 -12.09 -2.23
CA HIS A 318 5.01 -12.33 -1.72
C HIS A 318 5.76 -11.06 -1.33
N HIS A 319 5.39 -9.89 -1.87
CA HIS A 319 6.02 -8.59 -1.62
C HIS A 319 6.00 -8.22 -0.14
N LEU A 320 7.03 -7.51 0.33
CA LEU A 320 7.29 -7.32 1.75
C LEU A 320 6.46 -6.20 2.38
N ALA A 321 6.16 -5.15 1.64
CA ALA A 321 5.43 -3.99 2.13
C ALA A 321 4.30 -3.61 1.18
N LEU A 322 3.09 -4.04 1.53
CA LEU A 322 1.85 -3.75 0.83
C LEU A 322 0.67 -3.70 1.82
N ASN A 323 -0.46 -3.15 1.39
CA ASN A 323 -1.76 -3.48 1.96
C ASN A 323 -2.67 -4.11 0.91
N TRP A 324 -3.71 -4.79 1.39
CA TRP A 324 -4.91 -5.07 0.61
C TRP A 324 -5.96 -4.03 0.99
N ASN A 325 -6.21 -3.04 0.12
CA ASN A 325 -7.35 -2.15 0.24
C ASN A 325 -8.51 -2.74 -0.57
N LEU A 326 -9.57 -3.17 0.14
CA LEU A 326 -10.68 -3.93 -0.46
C LEU A 326 -11.47 -3.16 -1.53
N GLY A 327 -11.22 -1.86 -1.62
CA GLY A 327 -11.62 -0.99 -2.72
C GLY A 327 -11.85 0.44 -2.23
N GLU A 328 -11.88 1.36 -3.18
CA GLU A 328 -12.26 2.76 -3.03
C GLU A 328 -13.74 2.90 -2.74
N GLU A 329 -14.07 3.82 -1.84
CA GLU A 329 -15.43 4.25 -1.53
C GLU A 329 -16.48 3.11 -1.48
N ILE A 330 -16.15 1.98 -0.84
CA ILE A 330 -16.99 0.78 -0.87
C ILE A 330 -18.18 0.90 0.08
N GLY A 331 -19.33 0.39 -0.37
CA GLY A 331 -20.57 0.29 0.39
C GLY A 331 -21.77 0.90 -0.34
N ASP A 332 -22.93 0.79 0.28
CA ASP A 332 -24.17 1.40 -0.18
C ASP A 332 -24.30 2.81 0.41
N TRP A 333 -23.61 3.78 -0.18
CA TRP A 333 -23.54 5.17 0.31
C TRP A 333 -23.74 6.22 -0.79
N SER A 334 -23.53 5.84 -2.05
CA SER A 334 -23.59 6.73 -3.21
C SER A 334 -25.04 7.06 -3.59
N ASN A 335 -25.22 7.97 -4.54
CA ASN A 335 -26.54 8.24 -5.10
C ASN A 335 -27.01 7.06 -5.97
N PHE A 336 -28.23 6.57 -5.74
CA PHE A 336 -28.89 5.53 -6.53
C PHE A 336 -28.74 5.68 -8.05
N ASN A 337 -28.71 6.90 -8.57
CA ASN A 337 -28.63 7.15 -10.01
C ASN A 337 -27.21 7.04 -10.60
N ASN A 338 -26.17 7.07 -9.77
CA ASN A 338 -24.77 7.01 -10.20
C ASN A 338 -24.16 5.62 -10.01
N GLN A 339 -24.86 4.72 -9.31
CA GLN A 339 -24.36 3.38 -9.01
C GLN A 339 -24.37 2.50 -10.26
N LYS A 340 -23.19 2.10 -10.75
CA LYS A 340 -23.03 1.30 -11.98
C LYS A 340 -23.15 -0.22 -11.73
N THR A 341 -22.73 -0.70 -10.56
CA THR A 341 -22.82 -2.12 -10.15
C THR A 341 -23.43 -2.26 -8.75
N LEU A 342 -23.93 -3.44 -8.36
CA LEU A 342 -24.58 -3.59 -7.05
C LEU A 342 -23.59 -3.31 -5.89
N PRO A 343 -23.92 -2.43 -4.92
CA PRO A 343 -23.01 -2.13 -3.82
C PRO A 343 -22.81 -3.32 -2.88
N LEU A 344 -21.62 -3.44 -2.31
CA LEU A 344 -21.31 -4.42 -1.27
C LEU A 344 -21.93 -3.96 0.05
N ASN A 345 -22.96 -4.67 0.50
CA ASN A 345 -23.50 -4.44 1.84
C ASN A 345 -22.49 -4.90 2.92
N THR A 346 -22.79 -4.58 4.18
CA THR A 346 -21.95 -4.94 5.34
C THR A 346 -21.53 -6.43 5.36
N THR A 347 -22.43 -7.37 5.07
CA THR A 347 -22.11 -8.81 5.11
C THR A 347 -21.09 -9.20 4.06
N GLU A 348 -21.20 -8.63 2.86
CA GLU A 348 -20.29 -8.91 1.74
C GLU A 348 -18.92 -8.25 1.98
N ARG A 349 -18.89 -7.03 2.54
CA ARG A 349 -17.64 -6.37 2.98
C ARG A 349 -16.89 -7.20 4.03
N GLN A 350 -17.61 -7.77 5.01
CA GLN A 350 -17.03 -8.67 6.02
C GLN A 350 -16.56 -10.00 5.43
N SER A 351 -17.36 -10.58 4.52
CA SER A 351 -17.05 -11.85 3.86
C SER A 351 -15.82 -11.74 2.95
N LEU A 352 -15.65 -10.59 2.29
CA LEU A 352 -14.47 -10.31 1.47
C LEU A 352 -13.21 -10.23 2.33
N ALA A 353 -13.27 -9.47 3.43
CA ALA A 353 -12.16 -9.40 4.38
C ALA A 353 -11.78 -10.78 4.92
N GLN A 354 -12.78 -11.62 5.23
CA GLN A 354 -12.55 -12.99 5.69
C GLN A 354 -11.89 -13.86 4.60
N TYR A 355 -12.36 -13.77 3.35
CA TYR A 355 -11.79 -14.54 2.24
C TYR A 355 -10.31 -14.21 1.99
N ILE A 356 -9.96 -12.92 1.98
CA ILE A 356 -8.57 -12.49 1.81
C ILE A 356 -7.72 -12.96 2.99
N TYR A 357 -8.21 -12.83 4.22
CA TYR A 357 -7.53 -13.34 5.42
C TYR A 357 -7.23 -14.84 5.34
N ASP A 358 -8.17 -15.65 4.84
CA ASP A 358 -8.01 -17.10 4.72
C ASP A 358 -7.10 -17.54 3.56
N THR A 359 -6.87 -16.63 2.60
CA THR A 359 -6.13 -16.89 1.35
C THR A 359 -4.71 -16.34 1.38
N ASP A 360 -4.49 -15.16 1.95
CA ASP A 360 -3.19 -14.51 2.09
C ASP A 360 -2.37 -15.19 3.21
N PRO A 361 -1.31 -15.95 2.86
CA PRO A 361 -0.53 -16.70 3.85
C PRO A 361 0.25 -15.80 4.82
N TYR A 362 0.44 -14.52 4.48
CA TYR A 362 1.24 -13.60 5.27
C TYR A 362 0.40 -12.62 6.08
N HIS A 363 -0.92 -12.63 5.91
CA HIS A 363 -1.88 -11.75 6.59
C HIS A 363 -1.45 -10.28 6.55
N HIS A 364 -1.23 -9.76 5.34
CA HIS A 364 -0.85 -8.35 5.14
C HIS A 364 -1.83 -7.39 5.79
N HIS A 365 -1.37 -6.16 5.98
CA HIS A 365 -2.24 -5.07 6.42
C HIS A 365 -3.44 -4.98 5.46
N MET A 366 -4.64 -5.10 6.00
CA MET A 366 -5.88 -5.06 5.24
C MET A 366 -6.70 -3.85 5.68
N VAL A 367 -7.08 -3.04 4.71
CA VAL A 367 -7.84 -1.80 4.89
C VAL A 367 -9.03 -1.77 3.95
N ILE A 368 -9.94 -0.85 4.19
CA ILE A 368 -11.01 -0.51 3.25
C ILE A 368 -11.11 0.99 3.21
N HIS A 369 -11.41 1.52 2.04
CA HIS A 369 -11.65 2.92 1.83
C HIS A 369 -13.07 3.31 2.29
N ASN A 370 -13.28 4.50 2.89
CA ASN A 370 -14.64 4.90 3.30
C ASN A 370 -15.50 5.33 2.12
N GLY A 371 -16.51 4.52 1.80
CA GLY A 371 -17.78 4.97 1.28
C GLY A 371 -18.81 4.94 2.41
N GLU A 372 -19.42 3.77 2.61
CA GLU A 372 -20.20 3.50 3.83
C GLU A 372 -19.24 3.42 5.03
N TRP A 373 -19.56 4.16 6.10
CA TRP A 373 -18.67 4.30 7.26
C TRP A 373 -18.33 2.96 7.94
N PHE A 374 -17.16 2.91 8.60
CA PHE A 374 -16.56 1.68 9.13
C PHE A 374 -17.29 1.07 10.35
N THR A 375 -18.36 1.70 10.85
CA THR A 375 -19.02 1.31 12.12
C THR A 375 -19.37 -0.16 12.18
N SER A 376 -19.76 -0.80 11.07
CA SER A 376 -20.13 -2.22 11.02
C SER A 376 -18.94 -3.18 10.89
N LEU A 377 -17.73 -2.66 10.70
CA LEU A 377 -16.52 -3.42 10.37
C LEU A 377 -15.51 -3.48 11.52
N TYR A 378 -15.58 -2.56 12.49
CA TYR A 378 -14.65 -2.54 13.63
C TYR A 378 -14.76 -3.78 14.53
N GLY A 379 -13.70 -4.04 15.29
CA GLY A 379 -13.63 -5.14 16.26
C GLY A 379 -13.51 -6.51 15.59
N ASP A 380 -14.11 -7.53 16.19
CA ASP A 380 -14.09 -8.91 15.67
C ASP A 380 -15.09 -9.17 14.54
N ARG A 381 -15.85 -8.15 14.12
CA ARG A 381 -16.83 -8.24 13.04
C ARG A 381 -16.19 -8.41 11.66
N SER A 382 -14.94 -8.00 11.49
CA SER A 382 -14.19 -8.18 10.25
C SER A 382 -12.72 -8.45 10.51
N LYS A 383 -12.02 -8.96 9.48
CA LYS A 383 -10.57 -9.18 9.52
C LYS A 383 -9.76 -7.92 9.21
N LEU A 384 -10.41 -6.79 8.95
CA LEU A 384 -9.73 -5.52 8.68
C LEU A 384 -8.85 -5.09 9.85
N THR A 385 -7.70 -4.54 9.51
CA THR A 385 -6.66 -4.11 10.45
C THR A 385 -6.46 -2.60 10.46
N GLY A 386 -7.16 -1.89 9.58
CA GLY A 386 -7.02 -0.46 9.41
C GLY A 386 -8.09 0.14 8.51
N ALA A 387 -7.92 1.44 8.27
CA ALA A 387 -8.73 2.22 7.36
C ALA A 387 -7.84 2.98 6.38
N SER A 388 -8.31 3.05 5.14
CA SER A 388 -7.87 4.01 4.14
C SER A 388 -8.89 5.15 4.15
N LEU A 389 -8.51 6.33 4.66
CA LEU A 389 -9.46 7.40 4.93
C LEU A 389 -9.46 8.46 3.83
N GLN A 390 -10.64 8.76 3.30
CA GLN A 390 -10.95 9.94 2.52
C GLN A 390 -11.66 11.00 3.37
N THR A 391 -11.38 12.26 3.06
CA THR A 391 -12.10 13.42 3.59
C THR A 391 -12.78 14.20 2.47
N ASN A 392 -13.39 15.36 2.78
CA ASN A 392 -14.23 16.06 1.79
C ASN A 392 -14.19 17.58 1.90
N LYS A 393 -13.05 18.15 2.30
CA LYS A 393 -12.88 19.61 2.43
C LYS A 393 -11.64 20.07 1.70
N ARG A 394 -11.82 21.07 0.84
CA ARG A 394 -10.75 21.76 0.10
C ARG A 394 -9.55 22.15 0.95
N ASP A 395 -9.80 22.65 2.16
CA ASP A 395 -8.78 23.13 3.08
C ASP A 395 -8.22 22.01 3.98
N PHE A 396 -8.61 20.75 3.74
CA PHE A 396 -8.21 19.56 4.49
C PHE A 396 -8.57 19.59 5.99
N SER A 397 -9.39 20.55 6.44
CA SER A 397 -9.66 20.82 7.86
C SER A 397 -10.27 19.63 8.64
N ARG A 398 -10.84 18.65 7.94
CA ARG A 398 -11.42 17.45 8.56
C ARG A 398 -10.42 16.35 8.88
N VAL A 399 -9.24 16.33 8.25
CA VAL A 399 -8.29 15.20 8.30
C VAL A 399 -7.95 14.80 9.74
N ASN A 400 -7.44 15.72 10.56
CA ASN A 400 -7.04 15.41 11.94
C ASN A 400 -8.21 14.80 12.76
N SER A 401 -9.37 15.44 12.69
CA SER A 401 -10.56 15.00 13.43
C SER A 401 -11.09 13.62 12.98
N GLN A 402 -11.04 13.32 11.68
CA GLN A 402 -11.56 12.07 11.14
C GLN A 402 -10.60 10.91 11.40
N VAL A 403 -9.29 11.10 11.23
CA VAL A 403 -8.29 10.10 11.61
C VAL A 403 -8.44 9.74 13.09
N LYS A 404 -8.51 10.77 13.96
CA LYS A 404 -8.72 10.57 15.39
C LYS A 404 -10.00 9.80 15.68
N ARG A 405 -11.11 10.15 15.01
CA ARG A 405 -12.41 9.48 15.17
C ARG A 405 -12.32 7.99 14.85
N VAL A 406 -11.73 7.61 13.72
CA VAL A 406 -11.63 6.19 13.32
C VAL A 406 -10.79 5.40 14.32
N ILE A 407 -9.67 5.97 14.77
CA ILE A 407 -8.81 5.36 15.80
C ILE A 407 -9.60 5.14 17.10
N ASP A 408 -10.32 6.15 17.57
CA ASP A 408 -11.08 6.09 18.82
C ASP A 408 -12.26 5.12 18.72
N GLU A 409 -13.03 5.14 17.62
CA GLU A 409 -14.16 4.24 17.38
C GLU A 409 -13.71 2.77 17.32
N ALA A 410 -12.62 2.48 16.62
CA ALA A 410 -12.05 1.13 16.56
C ALA A 410 -11.59 0.65 17.94
N LYS A 411 -10.84 1.50 18.66
CA LYS A 411 -10.33 1.19 20.00
C LYS A 411 -11.46 0.95 21.00
N LEU A 412 -12.56 1.71 20.91
CA LEU A 412 -13.73 1.56 21.77
C LEU A 412 -14.35 0.16 21.69
N VAL A 413 -14.29 -0.49 20.52
CA VAL A 413 -14.81 -1.85 20.33
C VAL A 413 -13.72 -2.92 20.42
N GLY A 414 -12.57 -2.59 21.01
CA GLY A 414 -11.55 -3.56 21.43
C GLY A 414 -10.46 -3.88 20.40
N LYS A 415 -10.38 -3.17 19.27
CA LYS A 415 -9.31 -3.36 18.27
C LYS A 415 -8.65 -2.04 17.89
N VAL A 416 -7.33 -1.98 17.97
CA VAL A 416 -6.58 -0.79 17.55
C VAL A 416 -6.33 -0.86 16.06
N TRP A 417 -6.91 0.04 15.27
CA TRP A 417 -6.67 0.11 13.82
C TRP A 417 -5.45 0.96 13.49
N ALA A 418 -4.68 0.55 12.49
CA ALA A 418 -3.71 1.42 11.82
C ALA A 418 -4.45 2.23 10.75
N VAL A 419 -4.48 3.55 10.88
CA VAL A 419 -5.26 4.44 10.01
C VAL A 419 -4.31 5.35 9.22
N ALA A 420 -4.48 5.40 7.90
CA ALA A 420 -3.87 6.40 7.03
C ALA A 420 -4.97 7.27 6.39
N CYS A 421 -4.63 8.50 6.03
CA CYS A 421 -5.51 9.37 5.24
C CYS A 421 -5.00 9.38 3.80
N ASP A 422 -5.58 8.52 2.97
CA ASP A 422 -5.06 8.25 1.62
C ASP A 422 -5.67 9.19 0.57
N GLU A 423 -6.83 9.80 0.88
CA GLU A 423 -7.45 10.83 0.06
C GLU A 423 -7.86 12.05 0.92
N PRO A 424 -6.87 12.84 1.38
CA PRO A 424 -7.15 14.11 2.03
C PRO A 424 -7.71 15.09 0.98
N GLY A 425 -8.71 15.90 1.35
CA GLY A 425 -9.20 16.98 0.50
C GLY A 425 -10.65 16.79 0.06
N ASP A 426 -11.02 17.34 -1.10
CA ASP A 426 -12.28 17.04 -1.78
C ASP A 426 -12.00 16.63 -3.24
N ALA A 427 -12.97 15.97 -3.88
CA ALA A 427 -12.81 15.43 -5.22
C ALA A 427 -12.49 16.49 -6.32
N SER A 428 -12.84 17.76 -6.09
CA SER A 428 -12.65 18.82 -7.08
C SER A 428 -11.24 19.40 -7.06
N HIS A 429 -10.68 19.60 -5.87
CA HIS A 429 -9.43 20.35 -5.68
C HIS A 429 -8.30 19.48 -5.14
N ALA A 430 -8.45 18.94 -3.93
CA ALA A 430 -7.42 18.19 -3.19
C ALA A 430 -5.99 18.74 -3.42
N LEU A 431 -5.00 17.89 -3.70
CA LEU A 431 -3.63 18.33 -3.94
C LEU A 431 -3.46 18.91 -5.36
N ILE A 432 -3.55 20.23 -5.44
CA ILE A 432 -3.36 20.98 -6.69
C ILE A 432 -1.87 21.08 -7.07
N THR A 433 -1.57 21.60 -8.26
CA THR A 433 -0.20 21.66 -8.79
C THR A 433 0.67 22.69 -8.06
N ASP A 434 1.99 22.51 -8.07
CA ASP A 434 2.95 23.52 -7.60
C ASP A 434 2.82 24.86 -8.34
N GLY A 435 2.38 24.83 -9.60
CA GLY A 435 2.13 26.03 -10.39
C GLY A 435 0.93 26.85 -9.89
N GLU A 436 -0.02 26.20 -9.23
CA GLU A 436 -1.23 26.83 -8.70
C GLU A 436 -1.12 27.18 -7.21
N ASP A 437 -0.47 26.34 -6.41
CA ASP A 437 -0.17 26.61 -5.00
C ASP A 437 1.23 26.10 -4.63
N PRO A 438 2.28 26.92 -4.83
CA PRO A 438 3.64 26.52 -4.47
C PRO A 438 3.87 26.44 -2.94
N GLU A 439 3.00 27.08 -2.15
CA GLU A 439 3.15 27.07 -0.69
C GLU A 439 2.50 25.84 -0.06
N HIS A 440 1.54 25.18 -0.72
CA HIS A 440 0.81 24.00 -0.23
C HIS A 440 0.38 24.08 1.23
N PHE A 441 -0.04 25.28 1.68
CA PHE A 441 -0.17 25.56 3.12
C PHE A 441 -1.23 24.67 3.79
N ASP A 442 -2.40 24.55 3.18
CA ASP A 442 -3.49 23.75 3.75
C ASP A 442 -3.18 22.25 3.63
N ALA A 443 -2.63 21.79 2.50
CA ALA A 443 -2.22 20.40 2.31
C ALA A 443 -1.16 20.00 3.34
N ARG A 444 -0.10 20.79 3.51
CA ARG A 444 0.95 20.55 4.50
C ARG A 444 0.40 20.57 5.92
N THR A 445 -0.32 21.62 6.31
CA THR A 445 -0.68 21.82 7.72
C THR A 445 -1.89 20.99 8.15
N ASN A 446 -3.00 21.05 7.42
CA ASN A 446 -4.24 20.36 7.75
C ASN A 446 -4.25 18.90 7.30
N GLY A 447 -3.67 18.60 6.13
CA GLY A 447 -3.62 17.24 5.59
C GLY A 447 -2.46 16.42 6.16
N LEU A 448 -1.22 16.71 5.73
CA LEU A 448 -0.01 15.94 6.07
C LEU A 448 0.24 15.88 7.58
N TRP A 449 0.54 17.02 8.20
CA TRP A 449 0.79 17.09 9.64
C TRP A 449 -0.49 16.81 10.45
N GLY A 450 -1.66 17.19 9.93
CA GLY A 450 -2.93 16.91 10.59
C GLY A 450 -3.21 15.42 10.76
N ALA A 451 -2.94 14.58 9.74
CA ALA A 451 -3.07 13.14 9.84
C ALA A 451 -2.06 12.53 10.82
N MET A 452 -0.79 12.93 10.71
CA MET A 452 0.29 12.41 11.55
C MET A 452 0.06 12.75 13.04
N LEU A 453 -0.34 13.99 13.35
CA LEU A 453 -0.62 14.44 14.71
C LEU A 453 -1.99 13.99 15.24
N ALA A 454 -2.84 13.42 14.40
CA ALA A 454 -4.02 12.66 14.84
C ALA A 454 -3.65 11.25 15.33
N GLY A 455 -2.44 10.77 15.02
CA GLY A 455 -1.97 9.42 15.30
C GLY A 455 -2.15 8.45 14.14
N GLY A 456 -2.35 8.95 12.91
CA GLY A 456 -2.28 8.14 11.70
C GLY A 456 -0.84 7.72 11.38
N TRP A 457 -0.69 6.67 10.57
CA TRP A 457 0.63 6.18 10.14
C TRP A 457 1.10 6.75 8.79
N GLY A 458 0.30 7.60 8.15
CA GLY A 458 0.73 8.32 6.96
C GLY A 458 -0.40 8.91 6.15
N THR A 459 -0.03 9.45 4.99
CA THR A 459 -0.93 10.02 3.99
C THR A 459 -0.57 9.56 2.60
N GLU A 460 -1.56 9.45 1.73
CA GLU A 460 -1.35 9.51 0.29
C GLU A 460 -2.19 10.66 -0.29
N TRP A 461 -1.99 11.00 -1.57
CA TRP A 461 -2.49 12.26 -2.12
C TRP A 461 -3.21 12.08 -3.45
N TYR A 462 -4.51 12.37 -3.44
CA TYR A 462 -5.40 12.46 -4.60
C TYR A 462 -5.28 13.81 -5.32
N PHE A 463 -5.41 13.81 -6.65
CA PHE A 463 -5.31 15.01 -7.50
C PHE A 463 -6.69 15.39 -8.07
N GLY A 464 -7.25 16.51 -7.61
CA GLY A 464 -8.61 16.92 -7.94
C GLY A 464 -8.91 17.09 -9.43
N TYR A 465 -10.15 16.76 -9.83
CA TYR A 465 -10.61 16.75 -11.22
C TYR A 465 -10.61 18.12 -11.91
N GLN A 466 -10.61 19.23 -11.16
CA GLN A 466 -10.69 20.57 -11.74
C GLN A 466 -9.33 21.18 -12.07
N HIS A 467 -8.24 20.44 -11.90
CA HIS A 467 -6.87 20.92 -12.06
C HIS A 467 -6.07 20.10 -13.08
N PRO A 468 -5.02 20.67 -13.69
CA PRO A 468 -4.11 19.93 -14.55
C PRO A 468 -3.45 18.75 -13.82
N HIS A 469 -3.17 17.68 -14.56
CA HIS A 469 -2.59 16.45 -14.03
C HIS A 469 -3.45 15.90 -12.88
N SER A 470 -4.75 15.75 -13.14
CA SER A 470 -5.71 15.18 -12.21
C SER A 470 -5.48 13.68 -11.99
N ASP A 471 -6.30 13.10 -11.12
CA ASP A 471 -6.28 11.68 -10.79
C ASP A 471 -6.46 10.74 -12.00
N LEU A 472 -7.02 11.23 -13.11
CA LEU A 472 -7.13 10.44 -14.34
C LEU A 472 -6.18 10.89 -15.43
N THR A 473 -5.56 12.07 -15.32
CA THR A 473 -4.80 12.70 -16.42
C THR A 473 -3.34 12.96 -16.09
N CYS A 474 -2.89 12.68 -14.87
CA CYS A 474 -1.49 12.83 -14.49
C CYS A 474 -0.58 11.93 -15.34
N GLN A 475 0.51 12.51 -15.81
CA GLN A 475 1.58 11.86 -16.59
C GLN A 475 2.98 12.25 -16.07
N ASP A 476 3.06 13.20 -15.13
CA ASP A 476 4.31 13.69 -14.54
C ASP A 476 4.09 14.03 -13.06
N TYR A 477 4.71 13.25 -12.19
CA TYR A 477 4.66 13.47 -10.74
C TYR A 477 5.38 14.77 -10.32
N ARG A 478 6.19 15.38 -11.18
CA ARG A 478 6.83 16.69 -10.92
C ARG A 478 5.87 17.85 -10.91
N SER A 479 4.61 17.64 -11.27
CA SER A 479 3.58 18.64 -11.07
C SER A 479 3.36 19.01 -9.59
N ARG A 480 3.90 18.22 -8.65
CA ARG A 480 3.88 18.41 -7.18
C ARG A 480 5.26 18.23 -6.52
N ASP A 481 6.35 18.51 -7.23
CA ASP A 481 7.74 18.38 -6.76
C ASP A 481 7.97 19.08 -5.40
N LEU A 482 7.51 20.33 -5.26
CA LEU A 482 7.63 21.10 -4.01
C LEU A 482 6.89 20.46 -2.84
N PHE A 483 5.77 19.80 -3.13
CA PHE A 483 5.01 19.12 -2.08
C PHE A 483 5.68 17.83 -1.62
N TRP A 484 6.34 17.09 -2.53
CA TRP A 484 7.07 15.88 -2.16
C TRP A 484 8.22 16.17 -1.19
N ASP A 485 8.91 17.29 -1.36
CA ASP A 485 9.89 17.79 -0.38
C ASP A 485 9.27 17.96 1.03
N MET A 486 8.07 18.53 1.13
CA MET A 486 7.36 18.70 2.41
C MET A 486 6.95 17.36 3.03
N GLY A 487 6.51 16.40 2.20
CA GLY A 487 6.24 15.03 2.62
C GLY A 487 7.47 14.34 3.21
N LYS A 488 8.62 14.47 2.53
CA LYS A 488 9.91 13.94 2.98
C LYS A 488 10.34 14.55 4.31
N ILE A 489 10.18 15.86 4.50
CA ILE A 489 10.47 16.54 5.77
C ILE A 489 9.66 15.90 6.92
N CYS A 490 8.38 15.62 6.69
CA CYS A 490 7.52 14.98 7.68
C CYS A 490 7.95 13.54 8.00
N ILE A 491 8.22 12.71 6.98
CA ILE A 491 8.72 11.34 7.17
C ILE A 491 10.04 11.35 7.96
N ASN A 492 11.00 12.20 7.57
CA ASN A 492 12.30 12.29 8.23
C ASN A 492 12.15 12.70 9.69
N PHE A 493 11.27 13.66 9.99
CA PHE A 493 11.03 14.06 11.37
C PHE A 493 10.60 12.89 12.26
N PHE A 494 9.65 12.05 11.82
CA PHE A 494 9.20 10.90 12.61
C PHE A 494 10.22 9.77 12.67
N THR A 495 10.96 9.52 11.58
CA THR A 495 11.92 8.43 11.49
C THR A 495 13.24 8.71 12.22
N GLU A 496 13.70 9.97 12.26
CA GLU A 496 15.00 10.35 12.82
C GLU A 496 14.98 10.69 14.32
N ASN A 497 13.80 10.91 14.90
CA ASN A 497 13.69 11.43 16.26
C ASN A 497 13.34 10.39 17.34
N GLU A 498 13.03 9.13 17.01
CA GLU A 498 12.60 8.09 17.97
C GLU A 498 11.46 8.54 18.92
N PHE A 499 10.22 8.45 18.45
CA PHE A 499 9.05 8.81 19.25
C PHE A 499 8.32 7.57 19.82
N PRO A 500 7.76 7.65 21.05
CA PRO A 500 6.91 6.60 21.62
C PRO A 500 5.49 6.66 21.02
N VAL A 501 5.38 6.64 19.68
CA VAL A 501 4.14 6.96 18.94
C VAL A 501 2.94 6.11 19.35
N THR A 502 3.18 4.86 19.78
CA THR A 502 2.13 3.96 20.25
C THR A 502 1.49 4.40 21.55
N GLU A 503 2.21 5.15 22.38
CA GLU A 503 1.75 5.73 23.65
C GLU A 503 1.22 7.17 23.50
N MET A 504 1.49 7.83 22.37
CA MET A 504 1.10 9.22 22.13
C MET A 504 -0.31 9.35 21.55
N ALA A 505 -1.09 10.37 21.89
CA ALA A 505 -2.42 10.58 21.33
C ALA A 505 -2.60 12.02 20.87
N SER A 506 -3.58 12.26 19.99
CA SER A 506 -4.01 13.62 19.64
C SER A 506 -4.61 14.30 20.87
N LYS A 507 -4.03 15.46 21.21
CA LYS A 507 -4.19 16.21 22.47
C LYS A 507 -4.26 17.71 22.22
N ASN A 508 -5.02 18.10 21.19
CA ASN A 508 -5.17 19.50 20.77
C ASN A 508 -5.72 20.39 21.91
N GLU A 509 -6.38 19.81 22.92
CA GLU A 509 -6.82 20.53 24.12
C GLU A 509 -5.68 21.06 25.00
N LEU A 510 -4.44 20.58 24.83
CA LEU A 510 -3.29 20.98 25.65
C LEU A 510 -2.60 22.25 25.16
N ILE A 511 -3.06 22.86 24.07
CA ILE A 511 -2.46 24.07 23.52
C ILE A 511 -3.46 25.23 23.56
N SER A 512 -2.96 26.43 23.86
CA SER A 512 -3.83 27.61 23.99
C SER A 512 -4.26 28.23 22.66
N SER A 513 -3.57 27.90 21.57
CA SER A 513 -3.85 28.45 20.24
C SER A 513 -4.93 27.64 19.53
N GLU A 514 -5.92 28.34 18.95
CA GLU A 514 -7.04 27.69 18.27
C GLU A 514 -6.64 27.15 16.90
N GLY A 515 -7.08 25.93 16.59
CA GLY A 515 -6.90 25.29 15.28
C GLY A 515 -5.55 24.64 15.05
N ASP A 516 -4.64 24.70 16.03
CA ASP A 516 -3.35 24.02 16.02
C ASP A 516 -3.49 22.56 16.49
N PHE A 517 -2.44 21.76 16.27
CA PHE A 517 -2.45 20.34 16.61
C PHE A 517 -1.39 19.99 17.65
N CYS A 518 -1.71 19.05 18.53
CA CYS A 518 -0.78 18.51 19.51
C CYS A 518 -0.91 16.98 19.53
N PHE A 519 0.22 16.29 19.45
CA PHE A 519 0.34 14.85 19.59
C PHE A 519 1.27 14.56 20.77
N ALA A 520 0.75 13.91 21.81
CA ALA A 520 1.44 13.88 23.10
C ALA A 520 1.36 12.54 23.82
N LYS A 521 2.48 12.19 24.45
CA LYS A 521 2.53 11.35 25.66
C LYS A 521 2.70 12.33 26.82
N ALA A 522 1.59 12.64 27.50
CA ALA A 522 1.57 13.64 28.56
C ALA A 522 2.64 13.35 29.64
N GLY A 523 3.39 14.39 30.00
CA GLY A 523 4.50 14.34 30.94
C GLY A 523 5.82 13.78 30.40
N ASP A 524 5.91 13.56 29.08
CA ASP A 524 7.12 13.03 28.43
C ASP A 524 7.44 13.76 27.11
N THR A 525 6.61 13.60 26.09
CA THR A 525 6.89 14.08 24.73
C THR A 525 5.65 14.70 24.10
N TYR A 526 5.81 15.89 23.49
CA TYR A 526 4.76 16.62 22.80
C TYR A 526 5.28 17.10 21.44
N ILE A 527 4.52 16.85 20.39
CA ILE A 527 4.76 17.35 19.03
C ILE A 527 3.60 18.27 18.69
N ILE A 528 3.88 19.54 18.45
CA ILE A 528 2.87 20.57 18.28
C ILE A 528 3.05 21.23 16.92
N LEU A 529 2.00 21.35 16.14
CA LEU A 529 1.99 22.19 14.93
C LEU A 529 1.31 23.50 15.26
N LEU A 530 2.08 24.60 15.24
CA LEU A 530 1.56 25.96 15.27
C LEU A 530 1.34 26.42 13.83
N LYS A 531 0.13 26.28 13.29
CA LYS A 531 -0.17 26.47 11.86
C LYS A 531 0.03 27.91 11.39
N LYS A 532 -0.13 28.88 12.28
CA LYS A 532 0.09 30.31 11.97
C LYS A 532 1.31 30.87 12.70
N GLY A 533 2.09 30.01 13.35
CA GLY A 533 3.16 30.41 14.25
C GLY A 533 2.63 31.21 15.44
N GLY A 534 3.37 32.24 15.83
CA GLY A 534 3.06 33.12 16.94
C GLY A 534 3.39 32.49 18.30
N ALA A 535 2.97 33.17 19.36
CA ALA A 535 3.10 32.68 20.72
C ALA A 535 1.94 31.74 21.08
N SER A 536 2.25 30.62 21.71
CA SER A 536 1.27 29.70 22.30
C SER A 536 1.79 29.14 23.62
N GLN A 537 0.88 28.56 24.41
CA GLN A 537 1.17 27.90 25.67
C GLN A 537 0.86 26.41 25.55
N LEU A 538 1.68 25.59 26.19
CA LEU A 538 1.44 24.16 26.40
C LEU A 538 1.01 23.95 27.85
N ASP A 539 -0.13 23.30 28.07
CA ASP A 539 -0.54 22.83 29.37
C ASP A 539 0.08 21.45 29.66
N LEU A 540 1.00 21.41 30.62
CA LEU A 540 1.60 20.18 31.12
C LEU A 540 0.72 19.49 32.17
N GLU A 541 -0.46 20.02 32.46
CA GLU A 541 -1.34 19.56 33.52
C GLU A 541 -0.57 19.50 34.85
N ASN A 542 -0.59 18.35 35.54
CA ASN A 542 0.15 18.14 36.79
C ASN A 542 1.54 17.48 36.58
N HIS A 543 2.04 17.42 35.34
CA HIS A 543 3.30 16.75 35.02
C HIS A 543 4.52 17.66 35.25
N GLU A 544 4.93 17.79 36.52
CA GLU A 544 6.13 18.54 36.90
C GLU A 544 7.40 17.93 36.29
N GLY A 545 8.22 18.78 35.65
CA GLY A 545 9.51 18.36 35.10
C GLY A 545 10.31 19.50 34.47
N ASP A 546 11.51 19.15 34.03
CA ASP A 546 12.36 19.99 33.19
C ASP A 546 12.18 19.54 31.74
N TYR A 547 11.92 20.46 30.82
CA TYR A 547 11.66 20.16 29.41
C TYR A 547 12.55 20.98 28.50
N THR A 548 12.87 20.43 27.34
CA THR A 548 13.53 21.09 26.21
C THR A 548 12.53 21.36 25.10
N ILE A 549 12.73 22.47 24.40
CA ILE A 549 11.90 22.89 23.27
C ILE A 549 12.78 23.05 22.03
N LYS A 550 12.33 22.48 20.92
CA LYS A 550 12.95 22.58 19.61
C LYS A 550 11.93 22.88 18.52
N TRP A 551 12.39 23.49 17.45
CA TRP A 551 11.55 23.96 16.34
C TRP A 551 12.04 23.37 15.02
N LEU A 552 11.15 22.76 14.26
CA LEU A 552 11.36 22.32 12.88
C LEU A 552 10.57 23.22 11.93
N ASP A 553 11.20 23.67 10.86
CA ASP A 553 10.52 24.37 9.77
C ASP A 553 9.87 23.33 8.82
N PRO A 554 8.55 23.13 8.87
CA PRO A 554 7.90 22.09 8.05
C PRO A 554 7.90 22.41 6.55
N ARG A 555 8.28 23.64 6.15
CA ARG A 555 8.34 24.08 4.75
C ARG A 555 9.67 23.75 4.08
N ASN A 556 10.76 23.88 4.84
CA ASN A 556 12.13 23.82 4.30
C ASN A 556 12.98 22.72 4.95
N GLY A 557 12.52 22.13 6.05
CA GLY A 557 13.25 21.11 6.78
C GLY A 557 14.48 21.65 7.52
N GLY A 558 15.52 20.82 7.57
CA GLY A 558 16.76 21.09 8.29
C GLY A 558 16.73 20.64 9.75
N ASP A 559 17.82 20.93 10.46
CA ASP A 559 18.00 20.52 11.86
C ASP A 559 16.97 21.18 12.79
N LEU A 560 16.70 20.52 13.92
CA LEU A 560 15.92 21.08 15.01
C LEU A 560 16.59 22.31 15.63
N GLN A 561 15.89 23.45 15.62
CA GLN A 561 16.41 24.76 16.01
C GLN A 561 15.96 25.18 17.41
N ASN A 562 16.67 26.14 18.00
CA ASN A 562 16.26 26.78 19.24
C ASN A 562 15.38 28.00 18.93
N GLY A 563 14.22 28.11 19.58
CA GLY A 563 13.41 29.33 19.60
C GLY A 563 13.85 30.29 20.72
N SER A 564 12.98 31.27 21.02
CA SER A 564 13.21 32.23 22.10
C SER A 564 13.16 31.60 23.50
N VAL A 565 12.40 30.51 23.65
CA VAL A 565 12.40 29.65 24.84
C VAL A 565 13.05 28.32 24.45
N LYS A 566 14.06 27.90 25.23
CA LYS A 566 14.83 26.66 24.97
C LYS A 566 14.48 25.54 25.94
N THR A 567 14.13 25.93 27.16
CA THR A 567 13.79 25.03 28.26
C THR A 567 12.80 25.71 29.18
N PHE A 568 11.97 24.92 29.84
CA PHE A 568 11.22 25.39 31.00
C PHE A 568 11.18 24.32 32.09
N LYS A 569 10.90 24.76 33.33
CA LYS A 569 10.77 23.92 34.52
C LYS A 569 9.44 24.17 35.18
N GLY A 570 8.66 23.13 35.44
CA GLY A 570 7.39 23.21 36.16
C GLY A 570 6.32 22.28 35.60
N SER A 571 5.08 22.61 35.95
CA SER A 571 3.83 21.98 35.49
C SER A 571 2.82 23.08 35.11
N GLY A 572 1.66 22.70 34.58
CA GLY A 572 0.62 23.64 34.13
C GLY A 572 1.00 24.36 32.84
N SER A 573 0.48 25.58 32.67
CA SER A 573 0.65 26.36 31.44
C SER A 573 2.05 26.94 31.30
N MET A 574 2.79 26.51 30.27
CA MET A 574 4.16 26.94 29.98
C MET A 574 4.27 27.56 28.59
N PRO A 575 5.04 28.65 28.42
CA PRO A 575 5.19 29.31 27.12
C PRO A 575 6.09 28.49 26.19
N LEU A 576 5.63 28.29 24.95
CA LEU A 576 6.46 27.67 23.91
C LEU A 576 7.55 28.64 23.38
N GLY A 577 7.32 29.95 23.51
CA GLY A 577 8.19 30.98 22.95
C GLY A 577 7.84 31.31 21.49
N LEU A 578 8.78 31.93 20.79
CA LEU A 578 8.70 32.28 19.38
C LEU A 578 9.71 31.45 18.59
N ALA A 579 9.34 31.13 17.35
CA ALA A 579 10.20 30.46 16.40
C ALA A 579 11.49 31.27 16.09
N PRO A 580 12.59 30.61 15.69
CA PRO A 580 13.88 31.28 15.43
C PRO A 580 13.84 32.30 14.29
N ASN A 581 12.94 32.11 13.32
CA ASN A 581 12.72 33.01 12.20
C ASN A 581 11.26 32.92 11.75
N ASN A 582 10.81 33.89 10.94
CA ASN A 582 9.46 33.94 10.37
C ASN A 582 8.38 33.52 11.39
N PRO A 583 8.28 34.20 12.55
CA PRO A 583 7.47 33.73 13.66
C PRO A 583 5.99 33.64 13.34
N GLU A 584 5.50 34.31 12.30
CA GLU A 584 4.10 34.30 11.86
C GLU A 584 3.81 33.25 10.76
N LYS A 585 4.68 32.25 10.60
CA LYS A 585 4.53 31.13 9.67
C LYS A 585 4.39 29.81 10.44
N ASP A 586 4.02 28.73 9.76
CA ASP A 586 3.84 27.44 10.40
C ASP A 586 5.14 26.83 10.92
N TRP A 587 5.09 26.24 12.11
CA TRP A 587 6.22 25.57 12.75
C TRP A 587 5.78 24.31 13.49
N VAL A 588 6.64 23.29 13.46
CA VAL A 588 6.51 22.10 14.33
C VAL A 588 7.41 22.29 15.55
N VAL A 589 6.81 22.24 16.72
CA VAL A 589 7.47 22.39 18.02
C VAL A 589 7.57 21.02 18.68
N LEU A 590 8.78 20.59 18.98
CA LEU A 590 9.05 19.40 19.76
C LEU A 590 9.39 19.79 21.20
N VAL A 591 8.55 19.35 22.14
CA VAL A 591 8.80 19.48 23.58
C VAL A 591 9.10 18.10 24.16
N ARG A 592 10.24 17.95 24.85
CA ARG A 592 10.64 16.69 25.50
C ARG A 592 11.08 16.91 26.92
N ARG A 593 10.63 16.02 27.81
CA ARG A 593 11.13 15.95 29.17
C ARG A 593 12.61 15.55 29.16
N ASN A 594 13.40 16.26 29.94
CA ASN A 594 14.79 15.90 30.19
C ASN A 594 14.82 14.62 31.02
N ARG A 595 15.56 13.63 30.56
CA ARG A 595 15.75 12.36 31.28
C ARG A 595 16.80 12.49 32.37
#